data_AF-Q60324-F1
#
_entry.id   AF-Q60324-F1
#
_cell.length_a   1.000
_cell.length_b   1.000
_cell.length_c   1.000
_cell.angle_alpha   90.00
_cell.angle_beta   90.00
_cell.angle_gamma   90.00
#
_symmetry.space_group_name_H-M   'P 1'
#
loop_
_entity.id
_entity.type
_entity.pdbx_description
1 polymer ?
#
loop_
_entity_poly.entity_id
_entity_poly.type
_entity_poly.pdbx_seq_one_letter_code
_entity_poly.pdbx_strand_id
1 'polypeptide(L)'
;MIFKKRKGQLTLEFILLILGMTVVGIVITMGLVEKSPIFIGDKPLEVKKETMGLFINESKFNLTVENTTISNLGNNNTESNNSNNETGGGYLYIRVSGSSKGLITKDLIVSGDAKDVSGDISKTINSKCVEENAIGEVYGDIYLEGSANYKLGNLLCINKFQTYLTGSGSLKVYVPYIQEFIIRDKNSGESQIGGSVSLTVGNTNINRFYVEKITGGAKVKFKDFAINTFETNSGNFGGGAETVFENGRISTMKLGDIVSGGNVKFKNVNIGNMIINNMIGSPTFELSNSTINNMKINKLIGSPKILVEDSSIINSLETDQLGGSDIEVKDGSIIKEITIHGSTGTNGKIFVGYGGKVEKLFVEGNINSRIDLKGFSGLIDVSIGNIAGGGKLYVDNVIGNSISTGIIGNNKGLEIEDSSLSVVNIEGVSNSGSAFIKNTLIYQLKINSLPDWGSDMTLNKVNITKLSINEIRNGKLTIKNSEIGELHITKISGKGKIIVKKSYVNGKYYKKLVIKKSNYKKWS
;
A
#
# COMPACT_ATOMS: atom_id res chain seq x y z
N MET A 1 -27.32 -13.81 -46.12
CA MET A 1 -28.08 -13.06 -45.11
C MET A 1 -27.27 -13.08 -43.82
N ILE A 2 -26.72 -11.93 -43.42
CA ILE A 2 -25.73 -11.79 -42.35
C ILE A 2 -26.44 -11.99 -41.00
N PHE A 3 -26.09 -13.06 -40.28
CA PHE A 3 -26.55 -13.27 -38.91
C PHE A 3 -26.00 -12.17 -38.00
N LYS A 4 -26.83 -11.15 -37.72
CA LYS A 4 -26.63 -10.20 -36.62
C LYS A 4 -26.70 -11.00 -35.30
N LYS A 5 -25.55 -11.52 -34.83
CA LYS A 5 -25.41 -11.99 -33.44
C LYS A 5 -25.64 -10.79 -32.51
N ARG A 6 -26.73 -10.82 -31.75
CA ARG A 6 -27.01 -9.85 -30.69
C ARG A 6 -25.89 -9.94 -29.65
N LYS A 7 -25.15 -8.85 -29.46
CA LYS A 7 -24.23 -8.65 -28.33
C LYS A 7 -25.02 -8.85 -27.04
N GLY A 8 -24.65 -9.83 -26.21
CA GLY A 8 -25.12 -9.89 -24.82
C GLY A 8 -25.68 -11.22 -24.32
N GLN A 9 -25.93 -12.21 -25.18
CA GLN A 9 -26.20 -13.57 -24.68
C GLN A 9 -24.87 -14.26 -24.39
N LEU A 10 -24.46 -14.24 -23.11
CA LEU A 10 -23.54 -15.24 -22.56
C LEU A 10 -24.07 -16.60 -22.99
N THR A 11 -23.27 -17.37 -23.72
CA THR A 11 -23.70 -18.69 -24.16
C THR A 11 -24.02 -19.53 -22.94
N LEU A 12 -25.05 -20.37 -23.02
CA LEU A 12 -25.46 -21.27 -21.93
C LEU A 12 -24.26 -22.08 -21.41
N GLU A 13 -23.33 -22.43 -22.31
CA GLU A 13 -22.07 -23.10 -21.98
C GLU A 13 -21.20 -22.29 -21.02
N PHE A 14 -21.13 -20.97 -21.17
CA PHE A 14 -20.32 -20.10 -20.29
C PHE A 14 -20.95 -19.95 -18.90
N ILE A 15 -22.28 -19.90 -18.82
CA ILE A 15 -22.99 -19.89 -17.53
C ILE A 15 -22.78 -21.24 -16.82
N LEU A 16 -22.89 -22.36 -17.54
CA LEU A 16 -22.61 -23.70 -17.01
C LEU A 16 -21.16 -23.84 -16.53
N LEU A 17 -20.19 -23.23 -17.23
CA LEU A 17 -18.78 -23.22 -16.81
C LEU A 17 -18.58 -22.50 -15.48
N ILE A 18 -19.17 -21.30 -15.31
CA ILE A 18 -19.09 -20.54 -14.05
C ILE A 18 -19.74 -21.32 -12.90
N LEU A 19 -20.90 -21.91 -13.15
CA LEU A 19 -21.62 -22.70 -12.15
C LEU A 19 -20.83 -23.95 -11.75
N GLY A 20 -20.22 -24.65 -12.72
CA GLY A 20 -19.32 -25.78 -12.48
C GLY A 20 -18.11 -25.40 -11.64
N MET A 21 -17.45 -24.27 -11.95
CA MET A 21 -16.33 -23.76 -11.15
C MET A 21 -16.74 -23.41 -9.72
N THR A 22 -17.93 -22.84 -9.53
CA THR A 22 -18.43 -22.47 -8.20
C THR A 22 -18.71 -23.69 -7.34
N VAL A 23 -19.32 -24.74 -7.92
CA VAL A 23 -19.58 -26.00 -7.22
C VAL A 23 -18.27 -26.71 -6.86
N VAL A 24 -17.29 -26.77 -7.77
CA VAL A 24 -15.97 -27.35 -7.47
C VAL A 24 -15.27 -26.55 -6.37
N GLY A 25 -15.33 -25.22 -6.41
CA GLY A 25 -14.80 -24.36 -5.34
C GLY A 25 -15.41 -24.65 -3.97
N ILE A 26 -16.74 -24.79 -3.90
CA ILE A 26 -17.46 -25.10 -2.66
C ILE A 26 -17.05 -26.48 -2.11
N VAL A 27 -17.00 -27.50 -2.96
CA VAL A 27 -16.61 -28.87 -2.55
C VAL A 27 -15.18 -28.89 -2.02
N ILE A 28 -14.25 -28.16 -2.65
CA ILE A 28 -12.87 -28.03 -2.17
C ILE A 28 -12.84 -27.33 -0.81
N THR A 29 -13.58 -26.24 -0.63
CA THR A 29 -13.63 -25.54 0.66
C THR A 29 -14.28 -26.39 1.75
N MET A 30 -15.35 -27.14 1.48
CA MET A 30 -15.98 -28.03 2.45
C MET A 30 -15.04 -29.17 2.86
N GLY A 31 -14.32 -29.78 1.91
CA GLY A 31 -13.32 -30.82 2.22
C GLY A 31 -12.14 -30.30 3.06
N LEU A 32 -11.80 -29.01 2.96
CA LEU A 32 -10.79 -28.37 3.81
C LEU A 32 -11.33 -28.02 5.20
N VAL A 33 -12.61 -27.64 5.32
CA VAL A 33 -13.25 -27.33 6.59
C VAL A 33 -13.53 -28.60 7.41
N GLU A 34 -13.92 -29.72 6.80
CA GLU A 34 -14.09 -31.00 7.51
C GLU A 34 -12.76 -31.58 8.02
N LYS A 35 -11.63 -31.22 7.39
CA LYS A 35 -10.28 -31.55 7.87
C LYS A 35 -9.68 -30.47 8.77
N SER A 36 -10.51 -29.64 9.39
CA SER A 36 -10.04 -28.75 10.47
C SER A 36 -9.62 -29.63 11.66
N PRO A 37 -8.35 -29.58 12.10
CA PRO A 37 -7.87 -30.47 13.16
C PRO A 37 -8.60 -30.17 14.47
N ILE A 38 -9.21 -31.21 15.04
CA ILE A 38 -9.69 -31.21 16.42
C ILE A 38 -8.44 -31.09 17.30
N PHE A 39 -8.29 -29.94 17.96
CA PHE A 39 -7.21 -29.70 18.92
C PHE A 39 -7.42 -30.58 20.16
N ILE A 40 -6.61 -31.63 20.31
CA ILE A 40 -6.44 -32.32 21.59
C ILE A 40 -4.96 -32.21 21.97
N GLY A 41 -4.64 -31.22 22.80
CA GLY A 41 -3.31 -31.04 23.39
C GLY A 41 -2.27 -30.31 22.54
N ASP A 42 -1.12 -30.02 23.15
CA ASP A 42 -0.07 -29.11 22.67
C ASP A 42 0.83 -29.67 21.56
N LYS A 43 0.35 -30.61 20.74
CA LYS A 43 1.10 -31.10 19.57
C LYS A 43 0.18 -31.17 18.35
N PRO A 44 0.41 -30.37 17.29
CA PRO A 44 -0.33 -30.50 16.05
C PRO A 44 0.07 -31.82 15.37
N LEU A 45 -0.83 -32.81 15.40
CA LEU A 45 -0.65 -34.05 14.67
C LEU A 45 -0.68 -33.74 13.16
N GLU A 46 0.46 -33.95 12.51
CA GLU A 46 0.67 -34.05 11.06
C GLU A 46 -0.23 -33.16 10.17
N VAL A 47 0.25 -31.95 9.87
CA VAL A 47 -0.25 -31.19 8.72
C VAL A 47 0.07 -32.00 7.46
N LYS A 48 -0.88 -32.82 7.01
CA LYS A 48 -0.78 -33.49 5.72
C LYS A 48 -0.64 -32.41 4.64
N LYS A 49 0.57 -32.28 4.07
CA LYS A 49 0.89 -31.38 2.95
C LYS A 49 0.06 -31.78 1.72
N GLU A 50 -1.19 -31.32 1.65
CA GLU A 50 -1.95 -31.26 0.40
C GLU A 50 -1.92 -29.79 -0.06
N THR A 51 -0.73 -29.27 -0.35
CA THR A 51 -0.54 -27.94 -0.95
C THR A 51 -0.57 -28.03 -2.47
N MET A 52 -1.75 -27.71 -3.03
CA MET A 52 -2.02 -27.05 -4.33
C MET A 52 -0.92 -27.15 -5.41
N GLY A 53 -0.79 -28.33 -6.00
CA GLY A 53 0.09 -28.58 -7.15
C GLY A 53 -0.45 -28.12 -8.52
N LEU A 54 -1.40 -27.18 -8.60
CA LEU A 54 -2.03 -26.83 -9.89
C LEU A 54 -1.46 -25.61 -10.61
N PHE A 55 -0.48 -24.88 -10.04
CA PHE A 55 0.12 -23.72 -10.72
C PHE A 55 1.65 -23.67 -10.69
N ILE A 56 2.34 -24.74 -10.30
CA ILE A 56 3.79 -24.84 -10.48
C ILE A 56 4.05 -26.03 -11.38
N ASN A 57 3.97 -25.78 -12.68
CA ASN A 57 4.50 -26.70 -13.69
C ASN A 57 5.96 -26.99 -13.36
N GLU A 58 6.29 -28.28 -13.37
CA GLU A 58 7.56 -28.97 -13.13
C GLU A 58 8.84 -28.17 -13.46
N SER A 59 9.18 -27.19 -12.62
CA SER A 59 10.57 -26.74 -12.47
C SER A 59 11.16 -27.55 -11.34
N LYS A 60 11.73 -28.71 -11.71
CA LYS A 60 12.56 -29.52 -10.83
C LYS A 60 13.64 -28.60 -10.25
N PHE A 61 13.52 -28.28 -8.96
CA PHE A 61 14.54 -27.58 -8.20
C PHE A 61 15.73 -28.53 -8.04
N ASN A 62 16.57 -28.64 -9.07
CA ASN A 62 17.85 -29.34 -8.97
C ASN A 62 18.80 -28.42 -8.19
N LEU A 63 18.87 -28.64 -6.88
CA LEU A 63 19.91 -28.10 -6.05
C LEU A 63 21.21 -28.87 -6.38
N THR A 64 21.99 -28.39 -7.35
CA THR A 64 23.33 -28.93 -7.61
C THR A 64 24.25 -28.43 -6.50
N VAL A 65 24.46 -29.25 -5.49
CA VAL A 65 25.51 -29.03 -4.48
C VAL A 65 26.83 -29.38 -5.15
N GLU A 66 27.60 -28.37 -5.57
CA GLU A 66 29.00 -28.56 -5.96
C GLU A 66 29.80 -28.90 -4.69
N ASN A 67 30.04 -30.19 -4.46
CA ASN A 67 31.02 -30.66 -3.48
C ASN A 67 32.41 -30.24 -3.97
N THR A 68 32.89 -29.08 -3.53
CA THR A 68 34.29 -28.70 -3.71
C THR A 68 35.10 -29.35 -2.61
N THR A 69 35.79 -30.45 -2.93
CA THR A 69 36.70 -31.15 -2.04
C THR A 69 37.95 -30.29 -1.82
N ILE A 70 38.01 -29.54 -0.71
CA ILE A 70 39.25 -28.87 -0.29
C ILE A 70 40.05 -29.86 0.54
N SER A 71 41.09 -30.42 -0.06
CA SER A 71 42.07 -31.29 0.59
C SER A 71 43.07 -30.50 1.43
N ASN A 72 43.27 -30.93 2.68
CA ASN A 72 44.46 -30.80 3.51
C ASN A 72 44.96 -29.39 3.91
N LEU A 73 44.40 -28.85 5.00
CA LEU A 73 45.15 -28.24 6.11
C LEU A 73 44.56 -28.88 7.38
N GLY A 74 45.25 -29.66 8.20
CA GLY A 74 46.52 -29.38 8.85
C GLY A 74 46.23 -29.31 10.35
N ASN A 75 46.54 -30.39 11.07
CA ASN A 75 46.51 -30.59 12.54
C ASN A 75 46.64 -29.29 13.37
N ASN A 76 45.78 -29.13 14.39
CA ASN A 76 46.21 -29.01 15.79
C ASN A 76 45.01 -28.91 16.77
N ASN A 77 44.94 -29.89 17.67
CA ASN A 77 44.33 -29.88 19.01
C ASN A 77 42.90 -29.33 19.16
N THR A 78 41.92 -30.18 18.86
CA THR A 78 40.52 -29.98 19.25
C THR A 78 40.25 -30.76 20.54
N GLU A 79 40.09 -30.05 21.66
CA GLU A 79 39.50 -30.59 22.89
C GLU A 79 38.07 -31.06 22.59
N SER A 80 37.91 -32.38 22.48
CA SER A 80 36.62 -33.06 22.36
C SER A 80 36.00 -33.17 23.76
N ASN A 81 35.08 -32.25 24.08
CA ASN A 81 34.16 -32.45 25.18
C ASN A 81 32.99 -33.29 24.68
N ASN A 82 33.03 -34.57 25.03
CA ASN A 82 31.95 -35.53 24.89
C ASN A 82 30.73 -35.04 25.71
N SER A 83 29.69 -34.51 25.07
CA SER A 83 28.40 -34.27 25.72
C SER A 83 27.35 -35.19 25.10
N ASN A 84 26.71 -35.98 25.97
CA ASN A 84 25.71 -36.97 25.59
C ASN A 84 24.49 -36.28 24.94
N ASN A 85 24.04 -36.84 23.82
CA ASN A 85 22.88 -36.39 23.05
C ASN A 85 21.57 -36.58 23.82
N GLU A 86 21.15 -35.60 24.62
CA GLU A 86 19.75 -35.48 25.04
C GLU A 86 19.01 -34.52 24.11
N THR A 87 17.93 -35.01 23.49
CA THR A 87 17.04 -34.29 22.56
C THR A 87 16.11 -33.29 23.28
N GLY A 88 16.64 -32.50 24.20
CA GLY A 88 15.95 -31.39 24.87
C GLY A 88 16.27 -30.04 24.22
N GLY A 89 15.29 -29.14 24.13
CA GLY A 89 15.52 -27.78 23.62
C GLY A 89 16.57 -27.04 24.46
N GLY A 90 17.56 -26.44 23.82
CA GLY A 90 18.66 -25.72 24.48
C GLY A 90 18.55 -24.21 24.32
N TYR A 91 19.01 -23.45 25.33
CA TYR A 91 19.19 -22.00 25.29
C TYR A 91 20.55 -21.64 24.69
N LEU A 92 20.54 -21.07 23.50
CA LEU A 92 21.70 -20.59 22.80
C LEU A 92 21.96 -19.11 23.10
N TYR A 93 23.06 -18.81 23.77
CA TYR A 93 23.59 -17.47 23.94
C TYR A 93 24.88 -17.32 23.12
N ILE A 94 24.87 -16.45 22.12
CA ILE A 94 26.05 -16.14 21.31
C ILE A 94 26.31 -14.65 21.35
N ARG A 95 27.53 -14.27 21.72
CA ARG A 95 28.04 -12.91 21.55
C ARG A 95 29.13 -12.89 20.50
N VAL A 96 28.96 -12.07 19.46
CA VAL A 96 29.94 -11.86 18.39
C VAL A 96 30.29 -10.38 18.36
N SER A 97 31.58 -10.07 18.50
CA SER A 97 32.04 -8.68 18.57
C SER A 97 33.20 -8.39 17.61
N GLY A 98 33.43 -7.11 17.31
CA GLY A 98 34.53 -6.66 16.45
C GLY A 98 34.31 -7.02 14.98
N SER A 99 35.35 -7.50 14.28
CA SER A 99 35.28 -7.93 12.87
C SER A 99 34.99 -9.43 12.70
N SER A 100 34.44 -10.08 13.73
CA SER A 100 34.23 -11.52 13.76
C SER A 100 33.12 -11.99 12.80
N LYS A 101 33.15 -13.28 12.46
CA LYS A 101 32.11 -13.95 11.66
C LYS A 101 31.62 -15.22 12.37
N GLY A 102 30.33 -15.51 12.29
CA GLY A 102 29.79 -16.77 12.77
C GLY A 102 28.70 -17.36 11.86
N LEU A 103 28.59 -18.68 11.85
CA LEU A 103 27.58 -19.44 11.13
C LEU A 103 27.03 -20.56 12.02
N ILE A 104 25.72 -20.70 12.12
CA ILE A 104 25.07 -21.93 12.60
C ILE A 104 24.47 -22.69 11.41
N THR A 105 24.65 -24.01 11.40
CA THR A 105 24.02 -24.97 10.49
C THR A 105 23.34 -26.10 11.26
N LYS A 106 22.67 -27.02 10.56
CA LYS A 106 22.15 -28.31 11.09
C LYS A 106 22.80 -29.51 10.38
N ASP A 107 23.59 -29.27 9.34
CA ASP A 107 24.21 -30.35 8.57
C ASP A 107 25.41 -30.90 9.33
N LEU A 108 25.71 -32.20 9.19
CA LEU A 108 26.99 -32.77 9.60
C LEU A 108 28.10 -32.06 8.81
N ILE A 109 28.70 -31.02 9.37
CA ILE A 109 29.84 -30.34 8.75
C ILE A 109 31.01 -31.33 8.83
N VAL A 110 31.50 -31.82 7.69
CA VAL A 110 32.60 -32.80 7.61
C VAL A 110 33.97 -32.16 7.89
N SER A 111 34.04 -30.99 8.51
CA SER A 111 35.28 -30.26 8.81
C SER A 111 35.64 -30.39 10.30
N GLY A 112 36.93 -30.56 10.59
CA GLY A 112 37.44 -30.79 11.95
C GLY A 112 37.29 -29.62 12.94
N ASP A 113 36.69 -28.50 12.53
CA ASP A 113 36.50 -27.29 13.33
C ASP A 113 35.04 -27.06 13.78
N ALA A 114 34.07 -27.81 13.24
CA ALA A 114 32.68 -27.67 13.62
C ALA A 114 32.43 -28.27 15.01
N LYS A 115 31.82 -27.50 15.91
CA LYS A 115 31.34 -28.00 17.21
C LYS A 115 29.84 -28.22 17.12
N ASP A 116 29.38 -29.36 17.65
CA ASP A 116 27.96 -29.60 17.85
C ASP A 116 27.46 -28.75 19.04
N VAL A 117 26.33 -28.08 18.83
CA VAL A 117 25.61 -27.23 19.77
C VAL A 117 24.39 -28.02 20.22
N SER A 118 24.45 -28.56 21.44
CA SER A 118 23.34 -29.16 22.17
C SER A 118 23.27 -28.56 23.59
N GLY A 119 22.05 -28.37 24.10
CA GLY A 119 21.82 -27.78 25.44
C GLY A 119 22.05 -26.27 25.54
N ASP A 120 22.16 -25.79 26.79
CA ASP A 120 22.39 -24.37 27.11
C ASP A 120 23.85 -24.00 26.85
N ILE A 121 24.10 -23.12 25.87
CA ILE A 121 25.46 -22.75 25.45
C ILE A 121 25.63 -21.24 25.53
N SER A 122 26.67 -20.78 26.22
CA SER A 122 27.11 -19.38 26.22
C SER A 122 28.49 -19.26 25.59
N LYS A 123 28.60 -18.52 24.49
CA LYS A 123 29.87 -18.36 23.75
C LYS A 123 30.13 -16.90 23.37
N THR A 124 31.40 -16.48 23.47
CA THR A 124 31.87 -15.19 22.97
C THR A 124 32.88 -15.39 21.83
N ILE A 125 32.64 -14.76 20.68
CA ILE A 125 33.47 -14.80 19.48
C ILE A 125 34.10 -13.41 19.29
N ASN A 126 35.41 -13.33 19.52
CA ASN A 126 36.22 -12.11 19.34
C ASN A 126 37.31 -12.37 18.31
N SER A 127 37.35 -11.55 17.26
CA SER A 127 38.31 -11.60 16.14
C SER A 127 38.50 -13.00 15.52
N LYS A 128 37.43 -13.79 15.40
CA LYS A 128 37.45 -15.17 14.86
C LYS A 128 36.30 -15.44 13.89
N CYS A 129 36.47 -16.43 13.02
CA CYS A 129 35.40 -17.08 12.27
C CYS A 129 35.01 -18.37 13.01
N VAL A 130 33.71 -18.64 13.16
CA VAL A 130 33.23 -19.85 13.83
C VAL A 130 32.05 -20.44 13.06
N GLU A 131 32.05 -21.75 12.86
CA GLU A 131 30.93 -22.52 12.32
C GLU A 131 30.47 -23.52 13.38
N GLU A 132 29.17 -23.60 13.60
CA GLU A 132 28.52 -24.41 14.63
C GLU A 132 27.41 -25.24 14.00
N ASN A 133 27.20 -26.45 14.49
CA ASN A 133 26.11 -27.32 14.06
C ASN A 133 25.11 -27.46 15.21
N ALA A 134 23.82 -27.17 15.04
CA ALA A 134 22.83 -27.32 16.12
C ALA A 134 21.77 -28.37 15.78
N ILE A 135 21.43 -29.19 16.78
CA ILE A 135 20.44 -30.27 16.66
C ILE A 135 19.21 -29.93 17.53
N GLY A 136 18.02 -29.96 16.95
CA GLY A 136 16.74 -29.80 17.66
C GLY A 136 16.10 -28.42 17.57
N GLU A 137 15.18 -28.13 18.49
CA GLU A 137 14.55 -26.81 18.66
C GLU A 137 15.46 -25.89 19.48
N VAL A 138 15.81 -24.73 18.92
CA VAL A 138 16.70 -23.77 19.57
C VAL A 138 15.88 -22.60 20.13
N TYR A 139 16.24 -22.14 21.31
CA TYR A 139 15.83 -20.87 21.91
C TYR A 139 17.09 -20.05 22.07
N GLY A 140 17.09 -18.72 21.90
CA GLY A 140 18.35 -18.03 22.16
C GLY A 140 18.41 -16.54 21.91
N ASP A 141 19.50 -15.99 22.43
CA ASP A 141 19.95 -14.62 22.25
C ASP A 141 21.21 -14.58 21.39
N ILE A 142 21.21 -13.74 20.34
CA ILE A 142 22.43 -13.41 19.59
C ILE A 142 22.76 -11.94 19.75
N TYR A 143 23.94 -11.64 20.26
CA TYR A 143 24.48 -10.30 20.42
C TYR A 143 25.50 -10.05 19.32
N LEU A 144 25.23 -9.11 18.42
CA LEU A 144 26.18 -8.62 17.42
C LEU A 144 26.59 -7.18 17.74
N GLU A 145 27.88 -7.01 18.03
CA GLU A 145 28.48 -5.73 18.38
C GLU A 145 29.57 -5.33 17.37
N GLY A 146 29.67 -4.04 17.05
CA GLY A 146 30.69 -3.52 16.13
C GLY A 146 30.39 -3.86 14.67
N SER A 147 31.33 -4.49 13.96
CA SER A 147 31.21 -4.90 12.55
C SER A 147 30.98 -6.40 12.38
N ALA A 148 30.50 -7.07 13.43
CA ALA A 148 30.32 -8.51 13.47
C ALA A 148 29.33 -8.97 12.39
N ASN A 149 29.61 -10.11 11.76
CA ASN A 149 28.68 -10.75 10.83
C ASN A 149 28.24 -12.10 11.37
N TYR A 150 26.95 -12.40 11.30
CA TYR A 150 26.43 -13.69 11.70
C TYR A 150 25.40 -14.21 10.72
N LYS A 151 25.43 -15.50 10.44
CA LYS A 151 24.45 -16.17 9.60
C LYS A 151 23.84 -17.34 10.38
N LEU A 152 22.53 -17.31 10.55
CA LEU A 152 21.75 -18.43 11.05
C LEU A 152 21.14 -19.14 9.85
N GLY A 153 21.52 -20.39 9.60
CA GLY A 153 21.00 -21.19 8.50
C GLY A 153 20.76 -22.64 8.91
N ASN A 154 20.08 -23.39 8.05
CA ASN A 154 19.91 -24.85 8.10
C ASN A 154 19.21 -25.43 9.34
N LEU A 155 18.83 -24.64 10.35
CA LEU A 155 17.94 -25.07 11.44
C LEU A 155 16.55 -25.45 10.90
N LEU A 156 15.81 -26.30 11.61
CA LEU A 156 14.41 -26.62 11.25
C LEU A 156 13.44 -25.55 11.73
N CYS A 157 13.52 -25.20 13.01
CA CYS A 157 12.64 -24.25 13.66
C CYS A 157 13.32 -23.61 14.87
N ILE A 158 12.87 -22.40 15.22
CA ILE A 158 13.21 -21.69 16.45
C ILE A 158 11.91 -21.28 17.12
N ASN A 159 11.74 -21.62 18.40
CA ASN A 159 10.55 -21.16 19.12
C ASN A 159 10.67 -19.68 19.50
N LYS A 160 11.82 -19.26 20.05
CA LYS A 160 12.05 -17.86 20.40
C LYS A 160 13.46 -17.43 20.07
N PHE A 161 13.57 -16.44 19.20
CA PHE A 161 14.81 -15.86 18.75
C PHE A 161 14.88 -14.39 19.17
N GLN A 162 15.84 -14.04 20.01
CA GLN A 162 16.12 -12.66 20.36
C GLN A 162 17.48 -12.24 19.81
N THR A 163 17.58 -11.03 19.28
CA THR A 163 18.86 -10.52 18.80
C THR A 163 19.12 -9.10 19.25
N TYR A 164 20.38 -8.79 19.50
CA TYR A 164 20.85 -7.49 19.92
C TYR A 164 21.83 -6.99 18.89
N LEU A 165 21.40 -6.04 18.06
CA LEU A 165 22.18 -5.54 16.93
C LEU A 165 22.62 -4.11 17.19
N THR A 166 23.93 -3.88 17.29
CA THR A 166 24.50 -2.54 17.52
C THR A 166 25.62 -2.21 16.53
N GLY A 167 25.90 -0.92 16.33
CA GLY A 167 26.97 -0.46 15.43
C GLY A 167 26.66 -0.69 13.95
N SER A 168 27.49 -1.50 13.29
CA SER A 168 27.38 -1.89 11.88
C SER A 168 27.29 -3.41 11.71
N GLY A 169 26.78 -4.11 12.72
CA GLY A 169 26.61 -5.56 12.69
C GLY A 169 25.71 -6.02 11.56
N SER A 170 25.94 -7.23 11.07
CA SER A 170 25.18 -7.85 10.00
C SER A 170 24.65 -9.21 10.43
N LEU A 171 23.34 -9.38 10.43
CA LEU A 171 22.67 -10.64 10.72
C LEU A 171 21.94 -11.14 9.48
N LYS A 172 22.19 -12.40 9.12
CA LYS A 172 21.41 -13.11 8.09
C LYS A 172 20.70 -14.30 8.72
N VAL A 173 19.40 -14.45 8.46
CA VAL A 173 18.57 -15.52 9.04
C VAL A 173 17.88 -16.29 7.91
N TYR A 174 18.10 -17.59 7.88
CA TYR A 174 17.54 -18.55 6.91
C TYR A 174 17.05 -19.79 7.66
N VAL A 175 15.98 -19.62 8.42
CA VAL A 175 15.38 -20.69 9.23
C VAL A 175 13.94 -20.90 8.77
N PRO A 176 13.53 -22.11 8.38
CA PRO A 176 12.22 -22.36 7.79
C PRO A 176 11.06 -21.84 8.65
N TYR A 177 11.18 -21.93 9.98
CA TYR A 177 10.15 -21.47 10.91
C TYR A 177 10.73 -20.80 12.16
N ILE A 178 10.21 -19.62 12.51
CA ILE A 178 10.48 -18.94 13.77
C ILE A 178 9.13 -18.57 14.41
N GLN A 179 8.84 -19.08 15.60
CA GLN A 179 7.59 -18.74 16.29
C GLN A 179 7.60 -17.27 16.76
N GLU A 180 8.65 -16.83 17.45
CA GLU A 180 8.82 -15.43 17.85
C GLU A 180 10.24 -14.93 17.53
N PHE A 181 10.36 -13.87 16.75
CA PHE A 181 11.61 -13.16 16.46
C PHE A 181 11.54 -11.74 17.02
N ILE A 182 12.34 -11.44 18.04
CA ILE A 182 12.43 -10.14 18.68
C ILE A 182 13.81 -9.55 18.49
N ILE A 183 13.90 -8.25 18.21
CA ILE A 183 15.17 -7.52 18.23
C ILE A 183 15.16 -6.60 19.45
N ARG A 184 16.22 -6.58 20.25
CA ARG A 184 16.35 -5.81 21.50
C ARG A 184 17.61 -4.93 21.46
N ASP A 185 17.55 -3.77 22.11
CA ASP A 185 18.72 -3.01 22.52
C ASP A 185 19.25 -3.58 23.83
N LYS A 186 20.58 -3.70 23.92
CA LYS A 186 21.24 -4.29 25.08
C LYS A 186 21.28 -3.35 26.30
N ASN A 187 21.36 -2.04 26.06
CA ASN A 187 21.63 -1.02 27.07
C ASN A 187 20.34 -0.41 27.64
N SER A 188 19.34 -0.18 26.80
CA SER A 188 18.04 0.37 27.24
C SER A 188 16.97 -0.71 27.48
N GLY A 189 17.15 -1.90 26.92
CA GLY A 189 16.08 -2.90 26.82
C GLY A 189 15.00 -2.54 25.79
N GLU A 190 15.06 -1.35 25.18
CA GLU A 190 14.18 -0.92 24.09
C GLU A 190 14.48 -1.72 22.83
N SER A 191 13.50 -2.10 22.03
CA SER A 191 13.72 -2.95 20.86
C SER A 191 14.19 -2.16 19.63
N GLN A 192 15.47 -1.78 19.47
CA GLN A 192 15.90 -0.95 18.33
C GLN A 192 16.88 -1.61 17.35
N ILE A 193 16.68 -1.34 16.05
CA ILE A 193 17.72 -1.42 15.02
C ILE A 193 18.14 0.03 14.72
N GLY A 194 19.41 0.34 14.91
CA GLY A 194 19.98 1.66 14.65
C GLY A 194 21.30 1.60 13.88
N GLY A 195 21.90 2.77 13.63
CA GLY A 195 23.23 2.86 13.04
C GLY A 195 23.28 2.39 11.58
N SER A 196 24.27 1.58 11.24
CA SER A 196 24.43 0.98 9.89
C SER A 196 24.19 -0.53 9.90
N VAL A 197 23.42 -1.02 10.88
CA VAL A 197 23.09 -2.44 11.01
C VAL A 197 22.41 -2.95 9.74
N SER A 198 22.77 -4.17 9.36
CA SER A 198 22.14 -4.91 8.25
C SER A 198 21.46 -6.16 8.78
N LEU A 199 20.15 -6.27 8.61
CA LEU A 199 19.39 -7.50 8.86
C LEU A 199 18.85 -8.04 7.54
N THR A 200 19.11 -9.30 7.24
CA THR A 200 18.47 -10.00 6.12
C THR A 200 17.81 -11.28 6.62
N VAL A 201 16.51 -11.44 6.37
CA VAL A 201 15.76 -12.65 6.68
C VAL A 201 15.23 -13.24 5.38
N GLY A 202 15.57 -14.50 5.10
CA GLY A 202 15.29 -15.18 3.84
C GLY A 202 14.66 -16.54 4.04
N ASN A 203 13.75 -16.99 3.17
CA ASN A 203 13.20 -18.36 3.20
C ASN A 203 12.66 -18.77 4.60
N THR A 204 12.00 -17.86 5.28
CA THR A 204 11.65 -17.99 6.69
C THR A 204 10.16 -17.66 6.92
N ASN A 205 9.45 -18.56 7.60
CA ASN A 205 8.12 -18.28 8.13
C ASN A 205 8.25 -17.78 9.56
N ILE A 206 7.70 -16.61 9.88
CA ILE A 206 7.73 -16.03 11.23
C ILE A 206 6.30 -15.89 11.74
N ASN A 207 5.97 -16.47 12.89
CA ASN A 207 4.64 -16.21 13.46
C ASN A 207 4.55 -14.78 14.03
N ARG A 208 5.55 -14.32 14.79
CA ARG A 208 5.63 -12.92 15.24
C ARG A 208 7.02 -12.34 15.08
N PHE A 209 7.14 -11.26 14.32
CA PHE A 209 8.34 -10.42 14.26
C PHE A 209 8.08 -9.11 15.02
N TYR A 210 8.95 -8.76 15.96
CA TYR A 210 8.82 -7.57 16.77
C TYR A 210 10.15 -6.80 16.89
N VAL A 211 10.06 -5.51 16.60
CA VAL A 211 11.14 -4.53 16.84
C VAL A 211 10.46 -3.20 17.16
N GLU A 212 10.81 -2.56 18.26
CA GLU A 212 10.21 -1.28 18.66
C GLU A 212 10.58 -0.15 17.70
N LYS A 213 11.86 0.05 17.36
CA LYS A 213 12.36 1.14 16.48
C LYS A 213 13.24 0.60 15.36
N ILE A 214 13.11 1.17 14.16
CA ILE A 214 14.07 1.00 13.07
C ILE A 214 14.52 2.39 12.64
N THR A 215 15.74 2.77 12.97
CA THR A 215 16.23 4.15 12.81
C THR A 215 17.64 4.22 12.23
N GLY A 216 18.08 5.44 11.91
CA GLY A 216 19.43 5.66 11.37
C GLY A 216 19.59 5.09 9.97
N GLY A 217 20.81 4.79 9.53
CA GLY A 217 21.07 4.14 8.24
C GLY A 217 20.86 2.62 8.22
N ALA A 218 20.00 2.09 9.11
CA ALA A 218 19.73 0.67 9.21
C ALA A 218 19.13 0.12 7.90
N LYS A 219 19.55 -1.09 7.52
CA LYS A 219 19.04 -1.80 6.34
C LYS A 219 18.42 -3.12 6.77
N VAL A 220 17.11 -3.21 6.67
CA VAL A 220 16.36 -4.43 7.00
C VAL A 220 15.75 -5.00 5.74
N LYS A 221 16.00 -6.27 5.44
CA LYS A 221 15.51 -6.92 4.24
C LYS A 221 14.86 -8.25 4.57
N PHE A 222 13.62 -8.42 4.15
CA PHE A 222 12.94 -9.71 4.14
C PHE A 222 12.81 -10.18 2.70
N LYS A 223 13.14 -11.44 2.43
CA LYS A 223 13.05 -12.04 1.10
C LYS A 223 12.44 -13.44 1.18
N ASP A 224 11.51 -13.80 0.30
CA ASP A 224 10.99 -15.17 0.20
C ASP A 224 10.43 -15.64 1.56
N PHE A 225 9.46 -14.91 2.12
CA PHE A 225 9.07 -15.03 3.52
C PHE A 225 7.54 -15.11 3.73
N ALA A 226 7.12 -15.58 4.90
CA ALA A 226 5.77 -15.36 5.40
C ALA A 226 5.82 -14.88 6.85
N ILE A 227 5.23 -13.74 7.15
CA ILE A 227 5.13 -13.23 8.52
C ILE A 227 3.65 -13.17 8.91
N ASN A 228 3.27 -13.80 10.02
CA ASN A 228 1.89 -13.67 10.47
C ASN A 228 1.68 -12.27 11.09
N THR A 229 2.50 -11.85 12.05
CA THR A 229 2.44 -10.49 12.63
C THR A 229 3.80 -9.79 12.58
N PHE A 230 3.86 -8.58 11.99
CA PHE A 230 5.01 -7.67 12.01
C PHE A 230 4.65 -6.43 12.84
N GLU A 231 5.42 -6.10 13.89
CA GLU A 231 5.06 -5.04 14.84
C GLU A 231 6.22 -4.10 15.18
N THR A 232 5.96 -2.78 15.14
CA THR A 232 6.82 -1.71 15.71
C THR A 232 6.10 -0.77 16.70
N ASN A 233 5.25 -1.38 17.54
CA ASN A 233 4.16 -0.77 18.32
C ASN A 233 4.40 0.58 19.04
N SER A 234 5.64 0.96 19.39
CA SER A 234 5.93 2.18 20.17
C SER A 234 7.01 3.09 19.56
N GLY A 235 7.67 2.66 18.48
CA GLY A 235 8.89 3.31 18.04
C GLY A 235 8.85 3.88 16.64
N ASN A 236 9.68 4.90 16.46
CA ASN A 236 9.88 5.54 15.17
C ASN A 236 10.54 4.57 14.18
N PHE A 237 9.97 4.50 12.99
CA PHE A 237 10.61 4.03 11.79
C PHE A 237 11.16 5.27 11.04
N GLY A 238 12.48 5.49 10.95
CA GLY A 238 12.95 6.72 10.31
C GLY A 238 14.46 6.96 10.31
N GLY A 239 14.86 8.23 10.16
CA GLY A 239 16.27 8.63 10.27
C GLY A 239 17.19 8.12 9.14
N GLY A 240 16.62 7.80 7.97
CA GLY A 240 17.34 7.20 6.84
C GLY A 240 17.19 5.69 6.72
N ALA A 241 16.41 5.06 7.61
CA ALA A 241 16.32 3.61 7.65
C ALA A 241 15.57 3.10 6.42
N GLU A 242 16.10 2.02 5.83
CA GLU A 242 15.48 1.34 4.70
C GLU A 242 15.02 -0.05 5.14
N THR A 243 13.72 -0.33 5.01
CA THR A 243 13.18 -1.67 5.15
C THR A 243 12.54 -2.12 3.84
N VAL A 244 13.02 -3.24 3.32
CA VAL A 244 12.58 -3.82 2.06
C VAL A 244 11.98 -5.20 2.31
N PHE A 245 10.76 -5.40 1.84
CA PHE A 245 10.09 -6.70 1.81
C PHE A 245 9.99 -7.17 0.36
N GLU A 246 10.52 -8.34 0.05
CA GLU A 246 10.52 -8.92 -1.30
C GLU A 246 9.93 -10.34 -1.29
N ASN A 247 9.05 -10.64 -2.24
CA ASN A 247 8.49 -11.99 -2.47
C ASN A 247 7.93 -12.63 -1.19
N GLY A 248 6.83 -12.13 -0.67
CA GLY A 248 6.34 -12.68 0.60
C GLY A 248 4.91 -12.33 0.93
N ARG A 249 4.53 -12.71 2.15
CA ARG A 249 3.22 -12.33 2.71
C ARG A 249 3.33 -11.86 4.15
N ILE A 250 2.48 -10.91 4.51
CA ILE A 250 2.34 -10.40 5.89
C ILE A 250 0.85 -10.41 6.24
N SER A 251 0.41 -11.22 7.20
CA SER A 251 -1.02 -11.26 7.55
C SER A 251 -1.46 -9.95 8.21
N THR A 252 -0.68 -9.48 9.21
CA THR A 252 -0.92 -8.22 9.92
C THR A 252 0.39 -7.46 10.10
N MET A 253 0.40 -6.18 9.73
CA MET A 253 1.49 -5.25 9.97
C MET A 253 1.00 -4.09 10.84
N LYS A 254 1.68 -3.84 11.96
CA LYS A 254 1.46 -2.67 12.82
C LYS A 254 2.75 -1.89 12.91
N LEU A 255 2.76 -0.68 12.38
CA LEU A 255 3.90 0.23 12.49
C LEU A 255 3.54 1.34 13.47
N GLY A 256 4.52 1.72 14.28
CA GLY A 256 4.52 2.98 15.00
C GLY A 256 4.58 4.17 14.04
N ASP A 257 5.16 5.29 14.47
CA ASP A 257 5.32 6.44 13.59
C ASP A 257 6.40 6.17 12.54
N ILE A 258 6.09 6.40 11.27
CA ILE A 258 7.11 6.51 10.22
C ILE A 258 7.50 7.98 10.13
N VAL A 259 8.73 8.31 10.50
CA VAL A 259 9.22 9.69 10.56
C VAL A 259 10.21 9.99 9.42
N SER A 260 10.58 11.25 9.26
CA SER A 260 11.48 11.73 8.20
C SER A 260 12.65 10.78 7.89
N GLY A 261 12.83 10.52 6.61
CA GLY A 261 13.90 9.66 6.08
C GLY A 261 13.64 8.16 6.20
N GLY A 262 12.55 7.72 6.83
CA GLY A 262 12.15 6.32 6.79
C GLY A 262 11.67 5.92 5.41
N ASN A 263 12.25 4.86 4.85
CA ASN A 263 11.83 4.27 3.57
C ASN A 263 11.37 2.82 3.76
N VAL A 264 10.10 2.57 3.49
CA VAL A 264 9.52 1.21 3.50
C VAL A 264 9.15 0.82 2.07
N LYS A 265 9.71 -0.29 1.58
CA LYS A 265 9.50 -0.78 0.21
C LYS A 265 8.92 -2.19 0.22
N PHE A 266 7.91 -2.42 -0.61
CA PHE A 266 7.29 -3.72 -0.82
C PHE A 266 7.41 -4.10 -2.29
N LYS A 267 7.97 -5.27 -2.57
CA LYS A 267 8.14 -5.80 -3.93
C LYS A 267 7.57 -7.21 -3.99
N ASN A 268 6.49 -7.41 -4.74
CA ASN A 268 5.84 -8.73 -4.82
C ASN A 268 5.42 -9.26 -3.43
N VAL A 269 4.75 -8.42 -2.64
CA VAL A 269 4.31 -8.76 -1.28
C VAL A 269 2.80 -8.68 -1.16
N ASN A 270 2.19 -9.68 -0.53
CA ASN A 270 0.77 -9.68 -0.17
C ASN A 270 0.60 -9.37 1.33
N ILE A 271 -0.05 -8.24 1.63
CA ILE A 271 -0.28 -7.78 2.99
C ILE A 271 -1.78 -7.82 3.28
N GLY A 272 -2.16 -8.42 4.40
CA GLY A 272 -3.53 -8.37 4.89
C GLY A 272 -3.86 -6.98 5.43
N ASN A 273 -3.86 -6.85 6.75
CA ASN A 273 -4.14 -5.57 7.41
C ASN A 273 -2.85 -4.85 7.76
N MET A 274 -2.77 -3.57 7.40
CA MET A 274 -1.69 -2.67 7.77
C MET A 274 -2.24 -1.50 8.56
N ILE A 275 -1.67 -1.25 9.73
CA ILE A 275 -1.97 -0.11 10.58
C ILE A 275 -0.66 0.64 10.80
N ILE A 276 -0.64 1.93 10.46
CA ILE A 276 0.47 2.84 10.70
C ILE A 276 -0.04 3.90 11.66
N ASN A 277 0.68 4.17 12.75
CA ASN A 277 0.25 5.20 13.68
C ASN A 277 0.21 6.57 12.99
N ASN A 278 1.36 7.10 12.57
CA ASN A 278 1.42 8.31 11.75
C ASN A 278 2.55 8.21 10.72
N MET A 279 2.45 8.96 9.62
CA MET A 279 3.62 9.31 8.81
C MET A 279 3.91 10.80 8.98
N ILE A 280 5.09 11.14 9.49
CA ILE A 280 5.44 12.50 9.91
C ILE A 280 6.74 12.97 9.22
N GLY A 281 6.72 14.17 8.66
CA GLY A 281 7.87 14.73 7.95
C GLY A 281 7.93 14.22 6.52
N SER A 282 9.04 13.65 6.06
CA SER A 282 9.20 13.19 4.66
C SER A 282 9.55 11.70 4.49
N PRO A 283 8.85 10.76 5.14
CA PRO A 283 9.04 9.34 4.87
C PRO A 283 8.47 8.93 3.51
N THR A 284 8.97 7.82 2.97
CA THR A 284 8.49 7.21 1.72
C THR A 284 8.00 5.79 1.96
N PHE A 285 6.84 5.49 1.38
CA PHE A 285 6.21 4.18 1.41
C PHE A 285 5.95 3.76 -0.04
N GLU A 286 6.64 2.73 -0.51
CA GLU A 286 6.65 2.32 -1.92
C GLU A 286 6.11 0.90 -2.06
N LEU A 287 5.10 0.70 -2.92
CA LEU A 287 4.63 -0.62 -3.35
C LEU A 287 4.93 -0.82 -4.83
N SER A 288 5.61 -1.92 -5.15
CA SER A 288 5.71 -2.45 -6.51
C SER A 288 5.21 -3.89 -6.57
N ASN A 289 4.36 -4.18 -7.57
CA ASN A 289 3.73 -5.48 -7.78
C ASN A 289 3.17 -6.13 -6.48
N SER A 290 2.65 -5.32 -5.56
CA SER A 290 2.26 -5.75 -4.21
C SER A 290 0.78 -5.48 -3.95
N THR A 291 0.16 -6.29 -3.08
CA THR A 291 -1.24 -6.11 -2.70
C THR A 291 -1.35 -5.81 -1.21
N ILE A 292 -2.17 -4.83 -0.83
CA ILE A 292 -2.58 -4.56 0.55
C ILE A 292 -4.09 -4.62 0.63
N ASN A 293 -4.63 -5.43 1.55
CA ASN A 293 -6.08 -5.49 1.73
C ASN A 293 -6.58 -4.21 2.38
N ASN A 294 -6.17 -3.91 3.61
CA ASN A 294 -6.59 -2.70 4.30
C ASN A 294 -5.38 -1.97 4.84
N MET A 295 -5.22 -0.70 4.48
CA MET A 295 -4.21 0.21 5.03
C MET A 295 -4.91 1.32 5.79
N LYS A 296 -4.64 1.43 7.08
CA LYS A 296 -5.07 2.54 7.92
C LYS A 296 -3.87 3.32 8.42
N ILE A 297 -3.88 4.63 8.24
CA ILE A 297 -2.85 5.55 8.72
C ILE A 297 -3.54 6.64 9.51
N ASN A 298 -3.28 6.81 10.81
CA ASN A 298 -4.05 7.83 11.56
C ASN A 298 -3.84 9.22 10.94
N LYS A 299 -2.59 9.68 10.81
CA LYS A 299 -2.31 10.97 10.16
C LYS A 299 -1.10 10.93 9.23
N LEU A 300 -1.22 11.63 8.12
CA LEU A 300 -0.13 11.99 7.22
C LEU A 300 0.20 13.48 7.44
N ILE A 301 1.35 13.81 8.00
CA ILE A 301 1.72 15.19 8.41
C ILE A 301 3.07 15.58 7.82
N GLY A 302 3.16 16.75 7.19
CA GLY A 302 4.38 17.21 6.51
C GLY A 302 4.33 16.84 5.04
N SER A 303 5.35 16.14 4.53
CA SER A 303 5.45 15.68 3.14
C SER A 303 5.71 14.17 3.02
N PRO A 304 4.98 13.28 3.75
CA PRO A 304 5.10 11.86 3.51
C PRO A 304 4.59 11.51 2.11
N LYS A 305 5.20 10.49 1.51
CA LYS A 305 4.85 10.01 0.17
C LYS A 305 4.47 8.54 0.20
N ILE A 306 3.29 8.22 -0.31
CA ILE A 306 2.83 6.88 -0.63
C ILE A 306 2.87 6.73 -2.15
N LEU A 307 3.71 5.83 -2.65
CA LEU A 307 3.87 5.53 -4.07
C LEU A 307 3.37 4.11 -4.34
N VAL A 308 2.37 4.00 -5.22
CA VAL A 308 1.76 2.73 -5.64
C VAL A 308 2.03 2.55 -7.13
N GLU A 309 2.94 1.64 -7.46
CA GLU A 309 3.47 1.43 -8.81
C GLU A 309 3.54 -0.06 -9.20
N ASP A 310 3.90 -0.33 -10.45
CA ASP A 310 4.08 -1.67 -11.02
C ASP A 310 2.89 -2.63 -10.77
N SER A 311 1.67 -2.21 -11.14
CA SER A 311 0.44 -2.99 -10.96
C SER A 311 0.11 -3.38 -9.51
N SER A 312 0.54 -2.58 -8.55
CA SER A 312 0.19 -2.78 -7.14
C SER A 312 -1.29 -2.47 -6.86
N ILE A 313 -1.85 -3.13 -5.85
CA ILE A 313 -3.27 -2.99 -5.46
C ILE A 313 -3.40 -2.65 -3.98
N ILE A 314 -4.15 -1.60 -3.66
CA ILE A 314 -4.62 -1.34 -2.30
C ILE A 314 -6.16 -1.41 -2.32
N ASN A 315 -6.77 -2.34 -1.57
CA ASN A 315 -8.24 -2.43 -1.58
C ASN A 315 -8.88 -1.29 -0.76
N SER A 316 -8.29 -0.87 0.35
CA SER A 316 -8.75 0.28 1.11
C SER A 316 -7.58 1.03 1.73
N LEU A 317 -7.54 2.36 1.54
CA LEU A 317 -6.63 3.30 2.17
C LEU A 317 -7.45 4.31 2.98
N GLU A 318 -7.33 4.26 4.31
CA GLU A 318 -8.01 5.14 5.24
C GLU A 318 -7.01 6.03 5.98
N THR A 319 -7.31 7.32 6.08
CA THR A 319 -6.57 8.23 6.97
C THR A 319 -7.44 9.32 7.57
N ASP A 320 -7.10 9.77 8.77
CA ASP A 320 -7.83 10.87 9.41
C ASP A 320 -7.42 12.22 8.81
N GLN A 321 -6.22 12.36 8.23
CA GLN A 321 -5.73 13.66 7.73
C GLN A 321 -4.63 13.54 6.68
N LEU A 322 -4.69 14.39 5.65
CA LEU A 322 -3.65 14.55 4.61
C LEU A 322 -2.96 15.91 4.70
N GLY A 323 -2.11 16.12 5.69
CA GLY A 323 -1.46 17.40 6.04
C GLY A 323 -0.24 17.78 5.20
N GLY A 324 -0.34 17.77 3.86
CA GLY A 324 0.75 18.14 2.93
C GLY A 324 1.39 16.97 2.17
N SER A 325 0.76 15.81 2.23
CA SER A 325 1.31 14.52 1.80
C SER A 325 0.93 14.16 0.37
N ASP A 326 1.75 13.28 -0.22
CA ASP A 326 1.55 12.79 -1.57
C ASP A 326 1.08 11.33 -1.59
N ILE A 327 -0.01 11.07 -2.30
CA ILE A 327 -0.45 9.73 -2.68
C ILE A 327 -0.37 9.65 -4.20
N GLU A 328 0.54 8.84 -4.72
CA GLU A 328 0.75 8.66 -6.16
C GLU A 328 0.38 7.24 -6.59
N VAL A 329 -0.49 7.12 -7.60
CA VAL A 329 -0.92 5.84 -8.19
C VAL A 329 -0.55 5.82 -9.67
N LYS A 330 0.28 4.86 -10.09
CA LYS A 330 0.89 4.80 -11.43
C LYS A 330 1.03 3.37 -11.95
N ASP A 331 1.39 3.24 -13.23
CA ASP A 331 1.93 2.01 -13.83
C ASP A 331 1.04 0.77 -13.66
N GLY A 332 -0.25 0.91 -13.97
CA GLY A 332 -1.23 -0.19 -13.87
C GLY A 332 -1.81 -0.38 -12.46
N SER A 333 -1.37 0.40 -11.48
CA SER A 333 -1.76 0.22 -10.08
C SER A 333 -3.18 0.70 -9.78
N ILE A 334 -3.79 0.10 -8.75
CA ILE A 334 -5.18 0.35 -8.37
C ILE A 334 -5.27 0.62 -6.87
N ILE A 335 -5.88 1.73 -6.48
CA ILE A 335 -6.46 1.88 -5.14
C ILE A 335 -7.98 1.82 -5.28
N LYS A 336 -8.65 0.82 -4.71
CA LYS A 336 -10.10 0.71 -4.87
C LYS A 336 -10.83 1.79 -4.07
N GLU A 337 -10.37 2.10 -2.88
CA GLU A 337 -11.01 3.13 -2.04
C GLU A 337 -9.97 3.93 -1.27
N ILE A 338 -10.07 5.25 -1.39
CA ILE A 338 -9.36 6.21 -0.54
C ILE A 338 -10.41 6.95 0.30
N THR A 339 -10.28 6.89 1.62
CA THR A 339 -11.13 7.61 2.57
C THR A 339 -10.27 8.53 3.43
N ILE A 340 -10.60 9.82 3.42
CA ILE A 340 -9.97 10.83 4.28
C ILE A 340 -11.06 11.42 5.18
N HIS A 341 -11.05 11.08 6.47
CA HIS A 341 -12.07 11.55 7.43
C HIS A 341 -11.91 13.04 7.81
N GLY A 342 -10.71 13.59 7.66
CA GLY A 342 -10.44 15.00 7.93
C GLY A 342 -10.31 15.87 6.68
N SER A 343 -9.76 17.06 6.89
CA SER A 343 -9.40 17.98 5.80
C SER A 343 -8.02 17.64 5.25
N THR A 344 -7.78 18.01 3.99
CA THR A 344 -6.42 18.02 3.45
C THR A 344 -5.72 19.33 3.82
N GLY A 345 -4.42 19.26 4.07
CA GLY A 345 -3.55 20.40 4.32
C GLY A 345 -3.09 21.07 3.02
N THR A 346 -2.37 22.17 3.16
CA THR A 346 -1.74 22.86 2.03
C THR A 346 -0.57 22.03 1.48
N ASN A 347 -0.33 22.09 0.17
CA ASN A 347 0.81 21.46 -0.55
C ASN A 347 0.76 19.95 -0.79
N GLY A 348 -0.21 19.21 -0.24
CA GLY A 348 -0.34 17.79 -0.53
C GLY A 348 -0.89 17.52 -1.93
N LYS A 349 -0.68 16.30 -2.43
CA LYS A 349 -1.21 15.87 -3.71
C LYS A 349 -1.76 14.45 -3.67
N ILE A 350 -3.00 14.27 -4.11
CA ILE A 350 -3.45 12.95 -4.60
C ILE A 350 -3.25 12.97 -6.11
N PHE A 351 -2.38 12.11 -6.63
CA PHE A 351 -2.06 12.02 -8.05
C PHE A 351 -2.31 10.63 -8.58
N VAL A 352 -3.31 10.52 -9.45
CA VAL A 352 -3.52 9.32 -10.27
C VAL A 352 -2.98 9.64 -11.64
N GLY A 353 -1.85 9.01 -11.99
CA GLY A 353 -1.20 9.16 -13.30
C GLY A 353 -1.82 8.23 -14.34
N TYR A 354 -1.36 8.39 -15.59
CA TYR A 354 -1.75 7.48 -16.68
C TYR A 354 -1.46 6.02 -16.30
N GLY A 355 -2.44 5.15 -16.50
CA GLY A 355 -2.37 3.74 -16.13
C GLY A 355 -2.65 3.45 -14.66
N GLY A 356 -2.65 4.45 -13.77
CA GLY A 356 -3.16 4.30 -12.40
C GLY A 356 -4.69 4.35 -12.34
N LYS A 357 -5.27 3.80 -11.28
CA LYS A 357 -6.72 3.80 -11.03
C LYS A 357 -7.05 4.08 -9.57
N VAL A 358 -8.01 4.96 -9.35
CA VAL A 358 -8.74 5.07 -8.08
C VAL A 358 -10.23 4.82 -8.37
N GLU A 359 -10.85 3.83 -7.73
CA GLU A 359 -12.28 3.52 -7.98
C GLU A 359 -13.22 4.39 -7.14
N LYS A 360 -12.85 4.67 -5.89
CA LYS A 360 -13.58 5.56 -4.99
C LYS A 360 -12.63 6.49 -4.27
N LEU A 361 -12.97 7.78 -4.27
CA LEU A 361 -12.28 8.81 -3.49
C LEU A 361 -13.31 9.54 -2.64
N PHE A 362 -13.21 9.37 -1.32
CA PHE A 362 -14.04 10.04 -0.34
C PHE A 362 -13.19 10.94 0.56
N VAL A 363 -13.59 12.20 0.68
CA VAL A 363 -12.97 13.14 1.64
C VAL A 363 -14.06 13.92 2.36
N GLU A 364 -14.19 13.71 3.67
CA GLU A 364 -15.24 14.32 4.50
C GLU A 364 -14.99 15.82 4.71
N GLY A 365 -13.73 16.21 4.92
CA GLY A 365 -13.34 17.58 5.22
C GLY A 365 -13.13 18.48 4.00
N ASN A 366 -12.59 19.67 4.27
CA ASN A 366 -12.22 20.62 3.21
C ASN A 366 -10.97 20.14 2.46
N ILE A 367 -10.96 20.37 1.15
CA ILE A 367 -9.79 20.13 0.30
C ILE A 367 -9.00 21.43 0.17
N ASN A 368 -7.86 21.52 0.88
CA ASN A 368 -6.88 22.60 0.72
C ASN A 368 -5.65 22.17 -0.11
N SER A 369 -5.64 20.92 -0.54
CA SER A 369 -4.60 20.28 -1.34
C SER A 369 -4.98 20.18 -2.82
N ARG A 370 -4.04 19.69 -3.64
CA ARG A 370 -4.31 19.40 -5.05
C ARG A 370 -4.69 17.93 -5.22
N ILE A 371 -5.77 17.67 -5.96
CA ILE A 371 -6.18 16.33 -6.37
C ILE A 371 -6.16 16.32 -7.89
N ASP A 372 -5.26 15.54 -8.48
CA ASP A 372 -5.10 15.35 -9.91
C ASP A 372 -5.50 13.90 -10.26
N LEU A 373 -6.59 13.75 -11.02
CA LEU A 373 -7.07 12.48 -11.54
C LEU A 373 -6.86 12.47 -13.04
N LYS A 374 -5.88 11.71 -13.54
CA LYS A 374 -5.49 11.75 -14.96
C LYS A 374 -5.47 10.38 -15.62
N GLY A 375 -5.93 10.32 -16.87
CA GLY A 375 -5.53 9.27 -17.80
C GLY A 375 -6.05 7.87 -17.47
N PHE A 376 -7.28 7.79 -16.99
CA PHE A 376 -7.87 6.55 -16.48
C PHE A 376 -9.10 6.09 -17.30
N SER A 377 -9.12 4.80 -17.65
CA SER A 377 -10.26 4.10 -18.25
C SER A 377 -10.94 3.20 -17.22
N GLY A 378 -12.14 3.57 -16.79
CA GLY A 378 -13.01 2.76 -15.94
C GLY A 378 -14.04 3.62 -15.20
N LEU A 379 -14.62 3.14 -14.10
CA LEU A 379 -15.55 3.94 -13.31
C LEU A 379 -14.82 4.49 -12.07
N ILE A 380 -15.02 5.77 -11.80
CA ILE A 380 -14.61 6.44 -10.57
C ILE A 380 -15.82 7.12 -9.93
N ASP A 381 -15.93 7.03 -8.61
CA ASP A 381 -16.81 7.82 -7.77
C ASP A 381 -15.96 8.76 -6.90
N VAL A 382 -16.10 10.07 -7.11
CA VAL A 382 -15.42 11.10 -6.31
C VAL A 382 -16.47 11.83 -5.50
N SER A 383 -16.39 11.75 -4.17
CA SER A 383 -17.21 12.54 -3.26
C SER A 383 -16.31 13.23 -2.25
N ILE A 384 -16.03 14.50 -2.49
CA ILE A 384 -15.15 15.30 -1.65
C ILE A 384 -15.92 16.49 -1.08
N GLY A 385 -15.52 16.95 0.10
CA GLY A 385 -16.05 18.17 0.69
C GLY A 385 -15.73 19.43 -0.11
N ASN A 386 -15.72 20.57 0.57
CA ASN A 386 -15.49 21.85 -0.10
C ASN A 386 -14.03 22.02 -0.50
N ILE A 387 -13.79 22.38 -1.76
CA ILE A 387 -12.50 22.83 -2.23
C ILE A 387 -12.28 24.26 -1.75
N ALA A 388 -11.31 24.45 -0.85
CA ALA A 388 -11.05 25.69 -0.13
C ALA A 388 -9.54 25.98 -0.05
N GLY A 389 -9.15 27.14 0.49
CA GLY A 389 -7.74 27.41 0.86
C GLY A 389 -6.70 27.33 -0.27
N GLY A 390 -7.11 27.43 -1.54
CA GLY A 390 -6.23 27.25 -2.71
C GLY A 390 -6.14 25.80 -3.22
N GLY A 391 -6.90 24.88 -2.64
CA GLY A 391 -7.06 23.52 -3.15
C GLY A 391 -7.63 23.48 -4.57
N LYS A 392 -7.46 22.33 -5.23
CA LYS A 392 -7.90 22.13 -6.61
C LYS A 392 -8.24 20.66 -6.86
N LEU A 393 -9.40 20.41 -7.45
CA LEU A 393 -9.70 19.14 -8.12
C LEU A 393 -9.50 19.32 -9.64
N TYR A 394 -8.55 18.57 -10.20
CA TYR A 394 -8.27 18.51 -11.63
C TYR A 394 -8.54 17.10 -12.15
N VAL A 395 -9.43 16.98 -13.13
CA VAL A 395 -9.85 15.71 -13.74
C VAL A 395 -9.60 15.78 -15.23
N ASP A 396 -8.85 14.84 -15.77
CA ASP A 396 -8.32 14.93 -17.14
C ASP A 396 -8.27 13.57 -17.81
N ASN A 397 -8.95 13.42 -18.94
CA ASN A 397 -9.01 12.16 -19.68
C ASN A 397 -9.50 10.99 -18.80
N VAL A 398 -10.59 11.23 -18.06
CA VAL A 398 -11.20 10.28 -17.14
C VAL A 398 -12.55 9.82 -17.69
N ILE A 399 -12.77 8.51 -17.71
CA ILE A 399 -14.11 7.92 -17.77
C ILE A 399 -14.56 7.72 -16.33
N GLY A 400 -15.81 8.05 -16.00
CA GLY A 400 -16.25 8.01 -14.60
C GLY A 400 -17.75 7.96 -14.41
N ASN A 401 -18.15 7.54 -13.21
CA ASN A 401 -19.55 7.47 -12.83
C ASN A 401 -19.99 8.81 -12.24
N SER A 402 -19.39 9.24 -11.13
CA SER A 402 -19.84 10.43 -10.42
C SER A 402 -18.70 11.29 -9.87
N ILE A 403 -18.90 12.61 -9.91
CA ILE A 403 -18.10 13.60 -9.17
C ILE A 403 -19.06 14.46 -8.35
N SER A 404 -18.79 14.61 -7.06
CA SER A 404 -19.55 15.40 -6.10
C SER A 404 -18.58 16.27 -5.31
N THR A 405 -18.80 17.59 -5.30
CA THR A 405 -17.97 18.54 -4.55
C THR A 405 -18.65 19.89 -4.33
N GLY A 406 -18.20 20.64 -3.33
CA GLY A 406 -18.46 22.08 -3.20
C GLY A 406 -17.19 22.91 -3.48
N ILE A 407 -17.35 24.19 -3.84
CA ILE A 407 -16.22 25.12 -4.03
C ILE A 407 -16.44 26.35 -3.16
N ILE A 408 -15.54 26.57 -2.21
CA ILE A 408 -15.57 27.71 -1.27
C ILE A 408 -14.20 28.39 -1.25
N GLY A 409 -14.05 29.49 -1.99
CA GLY A 409 -12.86 30.35 -1.88
C GLY A 409 -12.24 30.80 -3.19
N ASN A 410 -11.34 31.78 -3.09
CA ASN A 410 -10.71 32.47 -4.21
C ASN A 410 -9.76 31.51 -4.94
N ASN A 411 -10.13 30.93 -6.10
CA ASN A 411 -9.27 30.40 -7.19
C ASN A 411 -9.97 29.34 -8.07
N LYS A 412 -9.22 28.71 -8.99
CA LYS A 412 -9.62 27.53 -9.81
C LYS A 412 -9.83 26.30 -8.93
N GLY A 413 -11.00 26.18 -8.32
CA GLY A 413 -11.33 25.08 -7.43
C GLY A 413 -11.55 23.76 -8.18
N LEU A 414 -12.29 23.79 -9.30
CA LEU A 414 -12.59 22.60 -10.10
C LEU A 414 -12.22 22.81 -11.56
N GLU A 415 -11.51 21.85 -12.13
CA GLU A 415 -11.17 21.83 -13.55
C GLU A 415 -11.34 20.40 -14.10
N ILE A 416 -12.24 20.22 -15.07
CA ILE A 416 -12.52 18.93 -15.72
C ILE A 416 -12.26 19.10 -17.21
N GLU A 417 -11.34 18.32 -17.76
CA GLU A 417 -10.98 18.36 -19.18
C GLU A 417 -11.04 16.95 -19.80
N ASP A 418 -11.36 16.90 -21.10
CA ASP A 418 -11.21 15.73 -21.96
C ASP A 418 -11.83 14.42 -21.39
N SER A 419 -12.89 14.55 -20.57
CA SER A 419 -13.46 13.46 -19.77
C SER A 419 -14.84 13.01 -20.27
N SER A 420 -15.31 11.84 -19.80
CA SER A 420 -16.67 11.32 -20.02
C SER A 420 -17.28 10.85 -18.70
N LEU A 421 -18.27 11.58 -18.19
CA LEU A 421 -18.82 11.39 -16.83
C LEU A 421 -20.35 11.21 -16.85
N SER A 422 -20.88 10.31 -16.03
CA SER A 422 -22.35 10.17 -15.92
C SER A 422 -22.96 11.32 -15.13
N VAL A 423 -22.44 11.63 -13.94
CA VAL A 423 -23.00 12.66 -13.06
C VAL A 423 -21.90 13.57 -12.51
N VAL A 424 -22.11 14.88 -12.60
CA VAL A 424 -21.31 15.87 -11.88
C VAL A 424 -22.26 16.71 -11.03
N ASN A 425 -22.06 16.69 -9.72
CA ASN A 425 -22.74 17.58 -8.79
C ASN A 425 -21.74 18.62 -8.26
N ILE A 426 -22.21 19.86 -8.18
CA ILE A 426 -21.48 20.97 -7.57
C ILE A 426 -22.41 21.65 -6.58
N GLU A 427 -22.15 21.50 -5.29
CA GLU A 427 -23.00 22.07 -4.21
C GLU A 427 -23.05 23.60 -4.27
N GLY A 428 -21.96 24.23 -4.69
CA GLY A 428 -21.90 25.65 -4.96
C GLY A 428 -20.52 26.11 -5.39
N VAL A 429 -20.46 27.29 -5.98
CA VAL A 429 -19.21 28.01 -6.26
C VAL A 429 -19.30 29.37 -5.59
N SER A 430 -18.66 29.55 -4.45
CA SER A 430 -18.77 30.74 -3.58
C SER A 430 -17.43 31.46 -3.43
N ASN A 431 -17.46 32.66 -2.85
CA ASN A 431 -16.26 33.44 -2.48
C ASN A 431 -15.23 33.57 -3.61
N SER A 432 -15.64 34.05 -4.79
CA SER A 432 -14.79 34.16 -6.00
C SER A 432 -14.19 32.84 -6.52
N GLY A 433 -14.75 31.70 -6.12
CA GLY A 433 -14.39 30.40 -6.67
C GLY A 433 -14.67 30.32 -8.17
N SER A 434 -13.95 29.42 -8.84
CA SER A 434 -14.19 29.14 -10.24
C SER A 434 -14.17 27.65 -10.56
N ALA A 435 -15.10 27.26 -11.42
CA ALA A 435 -15.21 25.93 -12.00
C ALA A 435 -15.05 26.02 -13.53
N PHE A 436 -14.24 25.13 -14.10
CA PHE A 436 -13.99 25.07 -15.54
C PHE A 436 -14.20 23.64 -16.04
N ILE A 437 -15.04 23.46 -17.05
CA ILE A 437 -15.26 22.18 -17.71
C ILE A 437 -15.04 22.36 -19.21
N LYS A 438 -14.18 21.53 -19.80
CA LYS A 438 -13.78 21.65 -21.20
C LYS A 438 -13.70 20.31 -21.91
N ASN A 439 -14.07 20.26 -23.18
CA ASN A 439 -13.94 19.06 -24.04
C ASN A 439 -14.53 17.78 -23.40
N THR A 440 -15.57 17.91 -22.58
CA THR A 440 -16.06 16.83 -21.72
C THR A 440 -17.49 16.47 -22.09
N LEU A 441 -17.81 15.17 -22.09
CA LEU A 441 -19.16 14.63 -22.18
C LEU A 441 -19.71 14.39 -20.77
N ILE A 442 -20.87 14.96 -20.45
CA ILE A 442 -21.54 14.74 -19.15
C ILE A 442 -23.00 14.38 -19.39
N TYR A 443 -23.47 13.26 -18.84
CA TYR A 443 -24.90 12.95 -18.93
C TYR A 443 -25.73 13.93 -18.08
N GLN A 444 -25.39 14.09 -16.80
CA GLN A 444 -26.07 15.03 -15.91
C GLN A 444 -25.09 15.93 -15.14
N LEU A 445 -25.23 17.24 -15.31
CA LEU A 445 -24.53 18.25 -14.50
C LEU A 445 -25.55 19.01 -13.64
N LYS A 446 -25.37 18.97 -12.32
CA LYS A 446 -26.18 19.70 -11.33
C LYS A 446 -25.33 20.71 -10.58
N ILE A 447 -25.73 21.96 -10.61
CA ILE A 447 -25.08 23.05 -9.88
C ILE A 447 -26.12 23.64 -8.92
N ASN A 448 -25.89 23.53 -7.62
CA ASN A 448 -26.88 24.04 -6.68
C ASN A 448 -26.81 25.58 -6.58
N SER A 449 -25.64 26.20 -6.47
CA SER A 449 -25.59 27.67 -6.41
C SER A 449 -24.33 28.32 -6.99
N LEU A 450 -24.51 29.50 -7.57
CA LEU A 450 -23.44 30.48 -7.82
C LEU A 450 -23.78 31.76 -7.04
N PRO A 451 -23.56 31.80 -5.70
CA PRO A 451 -24.18 32.76 -4.79
C PRO A 451 -23.54 34.14 -4.69
N ASP A 452 -22.27 34.29 -5.07
CA ASP A 452 -21.44 35.45 -4.72
C ASP A 452 -20.90 36.19 -5.94
N TRP A 453 -20.39 37.39 -5.69
CA TRP A 453 -19.63 38.12 -6.69
C TRP A 453 -18.30 37.41 -6.94
N GLY A 454 -17.89 37.33 -8.20
CA GLY A 454 -16.66 36.65 -8.60
C GLY A 454 -16.83 35.16 -8.88
N SER A 455 -17.88 34.50 -8.34
CA SER A 455 -18.19 33.11 -8.64
C SER A 455 -18.44 32.91 -10.15
N ASP A 456 -17.57 32.15 -10.82
CA ASP A 456 -17.65 31.92 -12.27
C ASP A 456 -17.60 30.43 -12.59
N MET A 457 -18.52 29.99 -13.42
CA MET A 457 -18.49 28.66 -14.01
C MET A 457 -18.42 28.78 -15.53
N THR A 458 -17.44 28.12 -16.13
CA THR A 458 -17.27 28.10 -17.58
C THR A 458 -17.35 26.68 -18.11
N LEU A 459 -18.26 26.48 -19.05
CA LEU A 459 -18.44 25.30 -19.88
C LEU A 459 -17.96 25.62 -21.30
N ASN A 460 -16.97 24.91 -21.80
CA ASN A 460 -16.37 25.18 -23.11
C ASN A 460 -16.14 23.91 -23.93
N LYS A 461 -16.72 23.80 -25.12
CA LYS A 461 -16.63 22.57 -25.93
C LYS A 461 -17.13 21.33 -25.17
N VAL A 462 -18.20 21.47 -24.39
CA VAL A 462 -18.81 20.34 -23.68
C VAL A 462 -20.04 19.84 -24.40
N ASN A 463 -20.38 18.57 -24.20
CA ASN A 463 -21.70 18.01 -24.52
C ASN A 463 -22.35 17.58 -23.20
N ILE A 464 -23.47 18.20 -22.85
CA ILE A 464 -24.20 17.89 -21.61
C ILE A 464 -25.64 17.52 -21.96
N THR A 465 -26.08 16.32 -21.59
CA THR A 465 -27.48 15.93 -21.84
C THR A 465 -28.44 16.73 -20.96
N LYS A 466 -28.17 16.80 -19.64
CA LYS A 466 -29.01 17.55 -18.67
C LYS A 466 -28.16 18.46 -17.80
N LEU A 467 -28.36 19.77 -17.91
CA LEU A 467 -27.78 20.79 -17.06
C LEU A 467 -28.86 21.43 -16.19
N SER A 468 -28.76 21.23 -14.89
CA SER A 468 -29.68 21.82 -13.90
C SER A 468 -28.94 22.78 -12.98
N ILE A 469 -29.50 23.97 -12.79
CA ILE A 469 -28.94 25.01 -11.93
C ILE A 469 -30.02 25.53 -11.01
N ASN A 470 -29.83 25.41 -9.70
CA ASN A 470 -30.84 25.88 -8.75
C ASN A 470 -30.81 27.42 -8.60
N GLU A 471 -29.68 28.05 -8.26
CA GLU A 471 -29.62 29.52 -8.21
C GLU A 471 -28.34 30.12 -8.79
N ILE A 472 -28.47 31.16 -9.61
CA ILE A 472 -27.38 32.07 -9.98
C ILE A 472 -27.66 33.42 -9.32
N ARG A 473 -27.00 33.70 -8.20
CA ARG A 473 -27.11 34.95 -7.45
C ARG A 473 -25.78 35.70 -7.54
N ASN A 474 -25.71 36.79 -8.29
CA ASN A 474 -24.46 37.54 -8.53
C ASN A 474 -23.32 36.81 -9.27
N GLY A 475 -23.32 35.48 -9.29
CA GLY A 475 -22.37 34.67 -10.04
C GLY A 475 -22.60 34.68 -11.56
N LYS A 476 -21.74 33.97 -12.26
CA LYS A 476 -21.70 33.95 -13.72
C LYS A 476 -21.59 32.52 -14.23
N LEU A 477 -22.47 32.16 -15.16
CA LEU A 477 -22.32 30.95 -15.97
C LEU A 477 -21.94 31.35 -17.40
N THR A 478 -20.94 30.70 -17.97
CA THR A 478 -20.49 30.92 -19.34
C THR A 478 -20.52 29.59 -20.11
N ILE A 479 -21.30 29.53 -21.19
CA ILE A 479 -21.41 28.37 -22.08
C ILE A 479 -20.84 28.76 -23.45
N LYS A 480 -19.81 28.05 -23.92
CA LYS A 480 -19.09 28.39 -25.16
C LYS A 480 -18.87 27.15 -26.02
N ASN A 481 -19.11 27.25 -27.32
CA ASN A 481 -18.82 26.17 -28.28
C ASN A 481 -19.39 24.80 -27.84
N SER A 482 -20.50 24.79 -27.11
CA SER A 482 -21.00 23.60 -26.41
C SER A 482 -22.37 23.19 -26.92
N GLU A 483 -22.77 21.98 -26.58
CA GLU A 483 -24.10 21.42 -26.79
C GLU A 483 -24.72 21.06 -25.44
N ILE A 484 -25.85 21.68 -25.12
CA ILE A 484 -26.63 21.41 -23.91
C ILE A 484 -28.02 20.95 -24.34
N GLY A 485 -28.34 19.68 -24.10
CA GLY A 485 -29.62 19.07 -24.47
C GLY A 485 -30.78 19.75 -23.73
N GLU A 486 -30.74 19.68 -22.41
CA GLU A 486 -31.70 20.31 -21.51
C GLU A 486 -30.98 21.24 -20.52
N LEU A 487 -31.30 22.53 -20.55
CA LEU A 487 -30.88 23.54 -19.59
C LEU A 487 -32.09 23.96 -18.75
N HIS A 488 -32.06 23.63 -17.47
CA HIS A 488 -33.05 24.04 -16.48
C HIS A 488 -32.40 24.95 -15.43
N ILE A 489 -32.94 26.14 -15.25
CA ILE A 489 -32.49 27.09 -14.23
C ILE A 489 -33.69 27.40 -13.33
N THR A 490 -33.57 27.22 -12.02
CA THR A 490 -34.68 27.54 -11.13
C THR A 490 -34.78 29.05 -10.90
N LYS A 491 -33.64 29.73 -10.67
CA LYS A 491 -33.66 31.16 -10.29
C LYS A 491 -32.39 31.91 -10.73
N ILE A 492 -32.59 33.12 -11.25
CA ILE A 492 -31.52 34.12 -11.43
C ILE A 492 -31.86 35.34 -10.55
N SER A 493 -30.96 35.69 -9.64
CA SER A 493 -31.14 36.78 -8.68
C SER A 493 -29.92 37.70 -8.61
N GLY A 494 -30.08 38.89 -8.01
CA GLY A 494 -29.02 39.91 -7.95
C GLY A 494 -28.45 40.27 -9.33
N LYS A 495 -27.12 40.28 -9.44
CA LYS A 495 -26.36 40.47 -10.70
C LYS A 495 -26.09 39.17 -11.48
N GLY A 496 -26.77 38.08 -11.11
CA GLY A 496 -26.59 36.77 -11.74
C GLY A 496 -26.75 36.85 -13.26
N LYS A 497 -25.85 36.19 -13.99
CA LYS A 497 -25.86 36.22 -15.45
C LYS A 497 -25.42 34.91 -16.09
N ILE A 498 -26.02 34.60 -17.23
CA ILE A 498 -25.62 33.49 -18.10
C ILE A 498 -25.19 34.07 -19.43
N ILE A 499 -24.09 33.58 -19.96
CA ILE A 499 -23.55 33.99 -21.25
C ILE A 499 -23.40 32.76 -22.12
N VAL A 500 -24.19 32.67 -23.18
CA VAL A 500 -24.10 31.58 -24.16
C VAL A 500 -23.44 32.14 -25.42
N LYS A 501 -22.41 31.48 -25.95
CA LYS A 501 -21.70 31.90 -27.17
C LYS A 501 -21.44 30.69 -28.07
N LYS A 502 -21.79 30.81 -29.34
CA LYS A 502 -21.57 29.78 -30.37
C LYS A 502 -21.97 28.37 -29.88
N SER A 503 -23.13 28.24 -29.22
CA SER A 503 -23.53 26.99 -28.56
C SER A 503 -24.97 26.63 -28.89
N TYR A 504 -25.28 25.34 -28.87
CA TYR A 504 -26.63 24.81 -28.93
C TYR A 504 -27.14 24.59 -27.50
N VAL A 505 -28.31 25.13 -27.18
CA VAL A 505 -28.95 24.99 -25.87
C VAL A 505 -30.45 24.80 -26.10
N ASN A 506 -31.04 23.73 -25.55
CA ASN A 506 -32.46 23.38 -25.72
C ASN A 506 -32.86 23.36 -27.22
N GLY A 507 -32.02 22.72 -28.05
CA GLY A 507 -32.23 22.60 -29.50
C GLY A 507 -32.03 23.88 -30.34
N LYS A 508 -31.68 25.02 -29.74
CA LYS A 508 -31.47 26.30 -30.46
C LYS A 508 -30.01 26.73 -30.45
N TYR A 509 -29.52 27.22 -31.59
CA TYR A 509 -28.17 27.78 -31.70
C TYR A 509 -28.13 29.27 -31.31
N TYR A 510 -27.17 29.64 -30.48
CA TYR A 510 -26.93 31.02 -30.07
C TYR A 510 -25.53 31.47 -30.45
N LYS A 511 -25.41 32.41 -31.40
CA LYS A 511 -24.13 33.09 -31.71
C LYS A 511 -23.60 33.83 -30.47
N LYS A 512 -24.48 34.59 -29.80
CA LYS A 512 -24.26 35.24 -28.51
C LYS A 512 -25.61 35.54 -27.85
N LEU A 513 -25.80 35.08 -26.63
CA LEU A 513 -26.96 35.39 -25.79
C LEU A 513 -26.47 35.74 -24.40
N VAL A 514 -27.10 36.75 -23.79
CA VAL A 514 -26.85 37.14 -22.40
C VAL A 514 -28.19 37.14 -21.66
N ILE A 515 -28.31 36.26 -20.68
CA ILE A 515 -29.48 36.13 -19.83
C ILE A 515 -29.13 36.74 -18.47
N LYS A 516 -29.98 37.63 -17.99
CA LYS A 516 -29.92 38.31 -16.71
C LYS A 516 -31.30 38.18 -16.05
N LYS A 517 -31.41 38.54 -14.77
CA LYS A 517 -32.71 38.60 -14.07
C LYS A 517 -33.81 39.32 -14.88
N SER A 518 -33.47 40.44 -15.53
CA SER A 518 -34.44 41.28 -16.26
C SER A 518 -35.05 40.65 -17.51
N ASN A 519 -34.40 39.65 -18.12
CA ASN A 519 -34.90 38.99 -19.33
C ASN A 519 -35.09 37.47 -19.16
N TYR A 520 -34.82 36.92 -17.98
CA TYR A 520 -34.93 35.48 -17.70
C TYR A 520 -36.32 34.93 -18.02
N LYS A 521 -37.39 35.57 -17.54
CA LYS A 521 -38.79 35.16 -17.79
C LYS A 521 -39.20 35.14 -19.27
N LYS A 522 -38.49 35.87 -20.14
CA LYS A 522 -38.76 35.89 -21.58
C LYS A 522 -38.01 34.78 -22.33
N TRP A 523 -37.01 34.18 -21.69
CA TRP A 523 -36.14 33.16 -22.27
C TRP A 523 -36.53 31.75 -21.84
N SER A 524 -36.89 31.57 -20.57
CA SER A 524 -37.53 30.35 -20.04
C SER A 524 -38.83 30.08 -20.78
#